data_AF-Q5R122-F1
#
_entry.id   AF-Q5R122-F1
#
_cell.length_a   1.000
_cell.length_b   1.000
_cell.length_c   1.000
_cell.angle_alpha   90.00
_cell.angle_beta   90.00
_cell.angle_gamma   90.00
#
_symmetry.space_group_name_H-M   'P 1'
#
loop_
_entity.id
_entity.type
_entity.pdbx_description
1 polymer ?
#
loop_
_entity_poly.entity_id
_entity_poly.type
_entity_poly.pdbx_seq_one_letter_code
_entity_poly.pdbx_strand_id
1 'polypeptide(L)'
;MVFIFYAFAILSLAVSAAAVYMTLIQSFPVQWSYYHYFIRKPFTWAVLVAGVIGTLLMSWQIDELPLWTFPPLILMALAVVLAHRMHQENAFKAVDFPAMADEPLKLSLQDNMELAVIECDGVTKAYPLDYVIHHHIINDRFDDRLVALTYCAMCHSIIPFDVTDIGPLFVGSFKNANMIVADKKTKTFFQQASCESVIGKLHPYTLTMIPFQVLTWSEVKKLNPCPKVVRVTKQDFKAFELPVKGLWKKVIANGLTPGLSSKKPG
;
A
#
# COMPACT_ATOMS: atom_id res chain seq x y z
N MET A 1 7.94 36.88 10.51
CA MET A 1 8.88 35.96 9.81
C MET A 1 8.99 34.62 10.52
N VAL A 2 9.49 34.54 11.77
CA VAL A 2 9.60 33.28 12.53
C VAL A 2 8.30 32.48 12.59
N PHE A 3 7.20 33.13 12.98
CA PHE A 3 5.88 32.51 13.06
C PHE A 3 5.40 31.91 11.72
N ILE A 4 5.75 32.52 10.59
CA ILE A 4 5.33 32.06 9.26
C ILE A 4 6.03 30.73 8.93
N PHE A 5 7.33 30.63 9.18
CA PHE A 5 8.08 29.40 8.98
C PHE A 5 7.53 28.25 9.83
N TYR A 6 7.23 28.50 11.11
CA TYR A 6 6.63 27.49 11.96
C TYR A 6 5.20 27.15 11.55
N ALA A 7 4.39 28.11 11.11
CA ALA A 7 3.05 27.84 10.59
C ALA A 7 3.09 26.90 9.38
N PHE A 8 3.99 27.14 8.42
CA PHE A 8 4.19 26.25 7.28
C PHE A 8 4.74 24.88 7.68
N ALA A 9 5.65 24.81 8.65
CA ALA A 9 6.16 23.55 9.16
C ALA A 9 5.05 22.70 9.81
N ILE A 10 4.24 23.31 10.66
CA ILE A 10 3.10 22.66 11.32
C ILE A 10 2.06 22.21 10.28
N LEU A 11 1.73 23.07 9.31
CA LEU A 11 0.81 22.73 8.23
C LEU A 11 1.33 21.55 7.40
N SER A 12 2.63 21.55 7.05
CA SER A 12 3.27 20.46 6.31
C SER A 12 3.19 19.14 7.09
N LEU A 13 3.49 19.17 8.39
CA LEU A 13 3.36 18.00 9.26
C LEU A 13 1.91 17.51 9.37
N ALA A 14 0.94 18.41 9.50
CA ALA A 14 -0.47 18.07 9.56
C ALA A 14 -0.95 17.41 8.26
N VAL A 15 -0.62 17.99 7.10
CA VAL A 15 -0.90 17.40 5.78
C VAL A 15 -0.22 16.04 5.66
N SER A 16 1.00 15.89 6.14
CA SER A 16 1.71 14.61 6.15
C SER A 16 1.02 13.58 7.04
N ALA A 17 0.52 13.92 8.21
CA ALA A 17 -0.14 12.97 9.10
C ALA A 17 -1.60 12.66 8.71
N ALA A 18 -2.26 13.56 7.98
CA ALA A 18 -3.69 13.50 7.72
C ALA A 18 -4.14 12.19 7.06
N ALA A 19 -3.33 11.59 6.18
CA ALA A 19 -3.65 10.32 5.51
C ALA A 19 -4.09 9.21 6.50
N VAL A 20 -3.48 9.16 7.69
CA VAL A 20 -3.82 8.16 8.71
C VAL A 20 -5.21 8.43 9.28
N TYR A 21 -5.54 9.68 9.59
CA TYR A 21 -6.83 10.03 10.17
C TYR A 21 -7.98 9.90 9.16
N MET A 22 -7.73 10.25 7.90
CA MET A 22 -8.72 10.14 6.83
C MET A 22 -9.19 8.70 6.58
N THR A 23 -8.32 7.72 6.79
CA THR A 23 -8.66 6.29 6.65
C THR A 23 -9.31 5.71 7.91
N LEU A 24 -8.95 6.21 9.10
CA LEU A 24 -9.50 5.74 10.39
C LEU A 24 -10.93 6.21 10.63
N ILE A 25 -11.32 7.39 10.13
CA ILE A 25 -12.64 7.99 10.37
C ILE A 25 -13.66 7.50 9.33
N GLN A 26 -14.70 6.76 9.77
CA GLN A 26 -15.74 6.21 8.88
C GLN A 26 -16.47 7.29 8.08
N SER A 27 -16.83 8.41 8.71
CA SER A 27 -17.59 9.51 8.09
C SER A 27 -16.77 10.35 7.10
N PHE A 28 -15.46 10.16 7.02
CA PHE A 28 -14.60 10.97 6.17
C PHE A 28 -14.75 10.59 4.69
N PRO A 29 -15.05 11.52 3.75
CA PRO A 29 -15.33 11.15 2.37
C PRO A 29 -14.09 10.61 1.64
N VAL A 30 -14.28 9.57 0.81
CA VAL A 30 -13.19 8.93 0.06
C VAL A 30 -12.52 9.87 -0.95
N GLN A 31 -13.24 10.87 -1.44
CA GLN A 31 -12.74 11.91 -2.35
C GLN A 31 -11.55 12.64 -1.73
N TRP A 32 -11.60 12.94 -0.43
CA TRP A 32 -10.49 13.60 0.24
C TRP A 32 -9.26 12.72 0.33
N SER A 33 -9.43 11.44 0.68
CA SER A 33 -8.33 10.45 0.67
C SER A 33 -7.71 10.33 -0.73
N TYR A 34 -8.54 10.38 -1.77
CA TYR A 34 -8.12 10.35 -3.17
C TYR A 34 -7.25 11.55 -3.54
N TYR A 35 -7.75 12.78 -3.35
CA TYR A 35 -6.98 13.98 -3.70
C TYR A 35 -5.76 14.17 -2.80
N HIS A 36 -5.88 13.85 -1.50
CA HIS A 36 -4.76 13.90 -0.56
C HIS A 36 -3.61 13.00 -1.01
N TYR A 37 -3.91 11.80 -1.52
CA TYR A 37 -2.90 10.87 -2.04
C TYR A 37 -1.98 11.53 -3.09
N PHE A 38 -2.52 12.37 -3.98
CA PHE A 38 -1.75 13.07 -5.02
C PHE A 38 -1.10 14.37 -4.54
N ILE A 39 -1.80 15.14 -3.71
CA ILE A 39 -1.38 16.50 -3.33
C ILE A 39 -0.32 16.49 -2.23
N ARG A 40 -0.37 15.52 -1.30
CA ARG A 40 0.46 15.50 -0.09
C ARG A 40 1.96 15.60 -0.38
N LYS A 41 2.49 14.74 -1.26
CA LYS A 41 3.93 14.72 -1.61
C LYS A 41 4.38 16.05 -2.25
N PRO A 42 3.79 16.54 -3.36
CA PRO A 42 4.23 17.79 -3.97
C PRO A 42 4.04 19.00 -3.05
N PHE A 43 2.95 19.04 -2.26
CA PHE A 43 2.73 20.11 -1.29
C PHE A 43 3.87 20.21 -0.26
N THR A 44 4.23 19.09 0.37
CA THR A 44 5.28 19.09 1.41
C THR A 44 6.65 19.48 0.86
N TRP A 45 6.97 19.05 -0.37
CA TRP A 45 8.17 19.48 -1.09
C TRP A 45 8.14 20.97 -1.43
N ALA A 46 7.03 21.48 -1.96
CA ALA A 46 6.88 22.89 -2.31
C ALA A 46 7.09 23.78 -1.07
N VAL A 47 6.51 23.39 0.07
CA VAL A 47 6.69 24.12 1.34
C VAL A 47 8.15 24.11 1.79
N LEU A 48 8.84 22.97 1.74
CA LEU A 48 10.25 22.87 2.11
C LEU A 48 11.13 23.72 1.20
N VAL A 49 10.95 23.62 -0.12
CA VAL A 49 11.73 24.38 -1.11
C VAL A 49 11.48 25.88 -0.95
N ALA A 50 10.23 26.30 -0.78
CA ALA A 50 9.90 27.70 -0.52
C ALA A 50 10.54 28.20 0.79
N GLY A 51 10.57 27.37 1.83
CA GLY A 51 11.26 27.69 3.08
C GLY A 51 12.77 27.90 2.87
N VAL A 52 13.44 26.99 2.15
CA VAL A 52 14.87 27.09 1.86
C VAL A 52 15.19 28.34 1.02
N ILE A 53 14.41 28.58 -0.04
CA ILE A 53 14.55 29.79 -0.87
C ILE A 53 14.34 31.04 -0.01
N GLY A 54 13.32 31.05 0.86
CA GLY A 54 13.04 32.15 1.78
C GLY A 54 14.24 32.42 2.70
N THR A 55 14.85 31.39 3.28
CA THR A 55 16.07 31.53 4.10
C THR A 55 17.23 32.12 3.30
N LEU A 56 17.47 31.66 2.07
CA LEU A 56 18.55 32.16 1.22
C LEU A 56 18.35 33.62 0.84
N LEU A 57 17.13 34.02 0.48
CA LEU A 57 16.78 35.41 0.15
C LEU A 57 16.95 36.32 1.37
N MET A 58 16.52 35.88 2.56
CA MET A 58 16.73 36.64 3.78
C MET A 58 18.22 36.78 4.09
N SER A 59 18.99 35.70 3.93
CA SER A 59 20.43 35.73 4.16
C SER A 59 21.16 36.69 3.23
N TRP A 60 20.72 36.78 1.97
CA TRP A 60 21.24 37.74 1.01
C TRP A 60 20.87 39.20 1.34
N GLN A 61 19.74 39.44 2.01
CA GLN A 61 19.32 40.80 2.39
C GLN A 61 20.02 41.33 3.64
N ILE A 62 20.37 40.44 4.58
CA ILE A 62 20.94 40.82 5.88
C ILE A 62 22.44 40.51 6.00
N ASP A 63 23.07 39.97 4.94
CA ASP A 63 24.46 39.48 4.89
C ASP A 63 24.85 38.52 6.04
N GLU A 64 23.86 37.91 6.68
CA GLU A 64 24.00 36.95 7.76
C GLU A 64 23.03 35.80 7.57
N LEU A 65 23.36 34.61 8.08
CA LEU A 65 22.49 33.46 7.95
C LEU A 65 21.52 33.38 9.15
N PRO A 66 20.20 33.51 8.94
CA PRO A 66 19.23 33.50 10.03
C PRO A 66 19.07 32.09 10.62
N LEU A 67 19.85 31.77 11.65
CA LEU A 67 19.91 30.45 12.28
C LEU A 67 18.55 29.97 12.81
N TRP A 68 17.64 30.89 13.18
CA TRP A 68 16.28 30.57 13.64
C TRP A 68 15.41 29.88 12.57
N THR A 69 15.79 29.94 11.29
CA THR A 69 15.08 29.23 10.21
C THR A 69 15.35 27.73 10.18
N PHE A 70 16.45 27.25 10.77
CA PHE A 70 16.80 25.83 10.71
C PHE A 70 15.80 24.92 11.41
N PRO A 71 15.36 25.18 12.66
CA PRO A 71 14.39 24.30 13.31
C PRO A 71 13.08 24.10 12.51
N PRO A 72 12.40 25.15 12.00
CA PRO A 72 11.21 24.92 11.17
C PRO A 72 11.53 24.25 9.83
N LEU A 73 12.70 24.50 9.21
CA LEU A 73 13.13 23.76 8.01
C LEU A 73 13.34 22.26 8.27
N ILE A 74 13.91 21.90 9.42
CA ILE A 74 14.05 20.51 9.84
C ILE A 74 12.67 19.85 10.00
N LEU A 75 11.70 20.57 10.57
CA LEU A 75 10.32 20.08 10.68
C LEU A 75 9.65 19.92 9.31
N MET A 76 9.88 20.83 8.36
CA MET A 76 9.41 20.69 6.98
C MET A 76 10.07 19.48 6.28
N ALA A 77 11.37 19.28 6.48
CA ALA A 77 12.09 18.12 5.95
C ALA A 77 11.56 16.81 6.55
N LEU A 78 11.29 16.78 7.86
CA LEU A 78 10.62 15.68 8.52
C LEU A 78 9.22 15.42 7.92
N ALA A 79 8.46 16.48 7.63
CA ALA A 79 7.16 16.35 6.98
C ALA A 79 7.26 15.69 5.60
N VAL A 80 8.27 16.03 4.79
CA VAL A 80 8.55 15.37 3.50
C VAL A 80 8.88 13.90 3.70
N VAL A 81 9.75 13.57 4.67
CA VAL A 81 10.10 12.18 4.98
C VAL A 81 8.86 11.38 5.39
N LEU A 82 8.02 11.93 6.27
CA LEU A 82 6.77 11.31 6.68
C LEU A 82 5.80 11.17 5.50
N ALA A 83 5.67 12.20 4.66
CA ALA A 83 4.83 12.18 3.47
C ALA A 83 5.20 11.05 2.52
N HIS A 84 6.49 10.76 2.38
CA HIS A 84 7.00 9.71 1.52
C HIS A 84 6.90 8.32 2.19
N ARG A 85 7.39 8.17 3.42
CA ARG A 85 7.44 6.88 4.12
C ARG A 85 6.07 6.33 4.48
N MET A 86 5.13 7.21 4.84
CA MET A 86 3.75 6.85 5.21
C MET A 86 2.80 6.98 4.01
N HIS A 87 3.30 7.06 2.79
CA HIS A 87 2.46 6.96 1.61
C HIS A 87 2.14 5.49 1.37
N GLN A 88 0.87 5.18 1.07
CA GLN A 88 0.36 3.82 1.09
C GLN A 88 1.09 2.91 0.10
N GLU A 89 1.43 3.41 -1.09
CA GLU A 89 2.18 2.66 -2.10
C GLU A 89 3.63 2.34 -1.68
N ASN A 90 4.18 3.14 -0.76
CA ASN A 90 5.54 2.97 -0.24
C ASN A 90 5.55 2.12 1.03
N ALA A 91 4.52 2.26 1.87
CA ALA A 91 4.36 1.47 3.08
C ALA A 91 3.94 0.02 2.76
N PHE A 92 3.08 -0.15 1.76
CA PHE A 92 2.59 -1.44 1.27
C PHE A 92 3.02 -1.61 -0.18
N LYS A 93 4.31 -1.89 -0.36
CA LYS A 93 4.91 -1.99 -1.68
C LYS A 93 4.42 -3.26 -2.37
N ALA A 94 3.66 -3.09 -3.46
CA ALA A 94 3.27 -4.19 -4.31
C ALA A 94 4.49 -4.85 -4.98
N VAL A 95 4.41 -6.16 -5.19
CA VAL A 95 5.39 -6.89 -6.00
C VAL A 95 4.87 -6.96 -7.42
N ASP A 96 5.70 -6.55 -8.38
CA ASP A 96 5.37 -6.62 -9.80
C ASP A 96 6.23 -7.69 -10.47
N PHE A 97 5.57 -8.63 -11.12
CA PHE A 97 6.14 -9.67 -11.96
C PHE A 97 7.24 -10.47 -11.24
N PRO A 98 6.91 -11.14 -10.12
CA PRO A 98 7.89 -11.90 -9.38
C PRO A 98 8.43 -13.06 -10.21
N ALA A 99 9.70 -13.40 -10.01
CA ALA A 99 10.29 -14.58 -10.62
C ALA A 99 9.61 -15.84 -10.06
N MET A 100 9.35 -16.81 -10.93
CA MET A 100 8.99 -18.17 -10.53
C MET A 100 10.25 -18.96 -10.17
N ALA A 101 10.12 -19.94 -9.29
CA ALA A 101 11.21 -20.86 -8.99
C ALA A 101 11.47 -21.79 -10.17
N ASP A 102 12.74 -21.96 -10.54
CA ASP A 102 13.14 -22.90 -11.60
C ASP A 102 12.85 -24.35 -11.20
N GLU A 103 13.06 -24.66 -9.92
CA GLU A 103 12.78 -25.96 -9.32
C GLU A 103 11.86 -25.81 -8.09
N PRO A 104 10.53 -25.72 -8.30
CA PRO A 104 9.59 -25.41 -7.22
C PRO A 104 9.64 -26.43 -6.06
N LEU A 105 9.92 -27.70 -6.37
CA LEU A 105 10.03 -28.78 -5.39
C LEU A 105 11.26 -28.67 -4.46
N LYS A 106 12.27 -27.86 -4.83
CA LYS A 106 13.45 -27.58 -3.99
C LYS A 106 13.26 -26.39 -3.05
N LEU A 107 12.17 -25.64 -3.16
CA LEU A 107 11.87 -24.57 -2.23
C LEU A 107 11.72 -25.13 -0.82
N SER A 108 12.36 -24.49 0.15
CA SER A 108 12.28 -24.86 1.57
C SER A 108 10.97 -24.37 2.20
N LEU A 109 9.83 -24.82 1.66
CA LEU A 109 8.49 -24.59 2.21
C LEU A 109 8.10 -25.75 3.12
N GLN A 110 7.38 -25.45 4.20
CA GLN A 110 6.82 -26.49 5.06
C GLN A 110 5.61 -27.13 4.37
N ASP A 111 5.43 -28.44 4.53
CA ASP A 111 4.39 -29.20 3.83
C ASP A 111 2.96 -28.74 4.15
N ASN A 112 2.72 -28.19 5.33
CA ASN A 112 1.45 -27.64 5.77
C ASN A 112 1.25 -26.16 5.41
N MET A 113 2.24 -25.50 4.81
CA MET A 113 2.13 -24.10 4.41
C MET A 113 1.05 -23.96 3.34
N GLU A 114 0.15 -23.01 3.51
CA GLU A 114 -0.93 -22.75 2.56
C GLU A 114 -0.45 -21.89 1.39
N LEU A 115 -0.88 -22.22 0.18
CA LEU A 115 -0.60 -21.49 -1.04
C LEU A 115 -1.92 -21.14 -1.74
N ALA A 116 -2.03 -19.90 -2.22
CA ALA A 116 -3.05 -19.52 -3.19
C ALA A 116 -2.64 -20.05 -4.56
N VAL A 117 -3.42 -20.97 -5.10
CA VAL A 117 -3.25 -21.57 -6.43
C VAL A 117 -4.25 -20.93 -7.37
N ILE A 118 -3.74 -20.26 -8.40
CA ILE A 118 -4.51 -19.56 -9.41
C ILE A 118 -4.26 -20.25 -10.74
N GLU A 119 -5.35 -20.57 -11.45
CA GLU A 119 -5.32 -21.07 -12.81
C GLU A 119 -6.00 -20.04 -13.72
N CYS A 120 -5.29 -19.61 -14.76
CA CYS A 120 -5.80 -18.67 -15.74
C CYS A 120 -5.26 -19.06 -17.11
N ASP A 121 -6.18 -19.34 -18.05
CA ASP A 121 -5.89 -19.68 -19.44
C ASP A 121 -4.81 -20.78 -19.60
N GLY A 122 -4.91 -21.85 -18.79
CA GLY A 122 -4.01 -23.00 -18.82
C GLY A 122 -2.68 -22.80 -18.09
N VAL A 123 -2.42 -21.61 -17.54
CA VAL A 123 -1.27 -21.33 -16.68
C VAL A 123 -1.68 -21.45 -15.22
N THR A 124 -1.08 -22.40 -14.50
CA THR A 124 -1.28 -22.54 -13.06
C THR A 124 -0.07 -22.04 -12.29
N LYS A 125 -0.30 -21.10 -11.36
CA LYS A 125 0.73 -20.58 -10.46
C LYS A 125 0.30 -20.64 -9.00
N ALA A 126 1.26 -20.80 -8.10
CA ALA A 126 1.04 -20.91 -6.67
C ALA A 126 1.89 -19.91 -5.88
N TYR A 127 1.27 -19.29 -4.87
CA TYR A 127 1.88 -18.26 -4.02
C TYR A 127 1.65 -18.61 -2.55
N PRO A 128 2.71 -18.82 -1.74
CA PRO A 128 2.56 -18.98 -0.30
C PRO A 128 1.74 -17.85 0.31
N LEU A 129 0.76 -18.17 1.17
CA LEU A 129 -0.10 -17.15 1.75
C LEU A 129 0.70 -16.14 2.58
N ASP A 130 1.70 -16.60 3.33
CA ASP A 130 2.59 -15.70 4.09
C ASP A 130 3.33 -14.69 3.19
N TYR A 131 3.69 -15.10 1.96
CA TYR A 131 4.29 -14.21 0.96
C TYR A 131 3.28 -13.15 0.50
N VAL A 132 2.03 -13.56 0.21
CA VAL A 132 0.96 -12.64 -0.21
C VAL A 132 0.56 -11.71 0.94
N ILE A 133 0.51 -12.20 2.17
CA ILE A 133 0.19 -11.44 3.38
C ILE A 133 1.27 -10.39 3.65
N HIS A 134 2.54 -10.73 3.45
CA HIS A 134 3.64 -9.78 3.59
C HIS A 134 3.52 -8.63 2.59
N HIS A 135 3.32 -8.96 1.31
CA HIS A 135 3.39 -7.97 0.21
C HIS A 135 2.06 -7.28 -0.10
N HIS A 136 0.94 -7.83 0.36
CA HIS A 136 -0.45 -7.38 0.16
C HIS A 136 -0.96 -7.37 -1.28
N ILE A 137 -0.12 -7.10 -2.28
CA ILE A 137 -0.48 -7.16 -3.70
C ILE A 137 0.68 -7.77 -4.49
N ILE A 138 0.36 -8.82 -5.24
CA ILE A 138 1.25 -9.45 -6.22
C ILE A 138 0.64 -9.27 -7.61
N ASN A 139 1.26 -8.49 -8.47
CA ASN A 139 0.88 -8.38 -9.87
C ASN A 139 1.71 -9.36 -10.69
N ASP A 140 1.09 -10.26 -11.42
CA ASP A 140 1.80 -11.27 -12.22
C ASP A 140 1.16 -11.50 -13.59
N ARG A 141 1.93 -12.11 -14.50
CA ARG A 141 1.52 -12.46 -15.87
C ARG A 141 1.17 -13.93 -15.97
N PHE A 142 -0.01 -14.23 -16.46
CA PHE A 142 -0.44 -15.56 -16.86
C PHE A 142 -0.51 -15.54 -18.39
N ASP A 143 0.66 -15.71 -19.01
CA ASP A 143 0.89 -15.42 -20.43
C ASP A 143 0.41 -14.01 -20.81
N ASP A 144 -0.66 -13.91 -21.61
CA ASP A 144 -1.24 -12.63 -22.06
C ASP A 144 -2.13 -11.95 -21.01
N ARG A 145 -2.48 -12.64 -19.92
CA ARG A 145 -3.36 -12.12 -18.86
C ARG A 145 -2.53 -11.48 -17.75
N LEU A 146 -3.04 -10.37 -17.22
CA LEU A 146 -2.50 -9.76 -15.99
C LEU A 146 -3.41 -10.06 -14.82
N VAL A 147 -2.83 -10.60 -13.75
CA VAL A 147 -3.54 -10.95 -12.54
C VAL A 147 -2.95 -10.19 -11.36
N ALA A 148 -3.79 -9.51 -10.60
CA ALA A 148 -3.42 -8.89 -9.33
C ALA A 148 -3.98 -9.70 -8.16
N LEU A 149 -3.13 -10.48 -7.50
CA LEU A 149 -3.48 -11.19 -6.28
C LEU A 149 -3.40 -10.22 -5.09
N THR A 150 -4.54 -9.95 -4.45
CA THR A 150 -4.64 -8.95 -3.38
C THR A 150 -4.95 -9.60 -2.04
N TYR A 151 -4.39 -9.07 -0.96
CA TYR A 151 -4.69 -9.43 0.42
C TYR A 151 -5.02 -8.20 1.25
N CYS A 152 -6.16 -8.24 1.93
CA CYS A 152 -6.62 -7.20 2.83
C CYS A 152 -6.44 -7.66 4.28
N ALA A 153 -5.41 -7.14 4.96
CA ALA A 153 -5.10 -7.51 6.34
C ALA A 153 -6.20 -7.19 7.35
N MET A 154 -7.10 -6.26 7.03
CA MET A 154 -8.16 -5.81 7.93
C MET A 154 -9.44 -6.65 7.83
N CYS A 155 -9.62 -7.32 6.69
CA CYS A 155 -10.79 -8.13 6.39
C CYS A 155 -10.44 -9.61 6.16
N HIS A 156 -9.14 -9.95 6.24
CA HIS A 156 -8.58 -11.28 6.03
C HIS A 156 -9.02 -11.95 4.72
N SER A 157 -9.25 -11.16 3.67
CA SER A 157 -9.65 -11.66 2.35
C SER A 157 -8.48 -11.68 1.39
N ILE A 158 -8.44 -12.72 0.55
CA ILE A 158 -7.55 -12.86 -0.59
C ILE A 158 -8.42 -12.87 -1.83
N ILE A 159 -8.14 -11.99 -2.79
CA ILE A 159 -8.91 -11.90 -4.04
C ILE A 159 -7.95 -11.63 -5.19
N PRO A 160 -7.80 -12.57 -6.14
CA PRO A 160 -7.15 -12.32 -7.41
C PRO A 160 -8.11 -11.63 -8.39
N PHE A 161 -7.64 -10.58 -9.05
CA PHE A 161 -8.39 -9.84 -10.07
C PHE A 161 -7.74 -9.96 -11.44
N ASP A 162 -8.56 -10.07 -12.48
CA ASP A 162 -8.14 -9.81 -13.86
C ASP A 162 -7.96 -8.30 -14.04
N VAL A 163 -6.72 -7.92 -14.36
CA VAL A 163 -6.33 -6.53 -14.56
C VAL A 163 -5.65 -6.34 -15.91
N THR A 164 -5.92 -7.23 -16.87
CA THR A 164 -5.34 -7.20 -18.22
C THR A 164 -5.53 -5.83 -18.89
N ASP A 165 -6.73 -5.26 -18.81
CA ASP A 165 -7.07 -4.00 -19.49
C ASP A 165 -6.58 -2.74 -18.78
N ILE A 166 -6.41 -2.81 -17.45
CA ILE A 166 -6.12 -1.64 -16.60
C ILE A 166 -4.66 -1.62 -16.09
N GLY A 167 -3.99 -2.77 -16.14
CA GLY A 167 -2.62 -2.96 -15.70
C GLY A 167 -2.47 -3.23 -14.19
N PRO A 168 -1.22 -3.29 -13.70
CA PRO A 168 -0.92 -3.65 -12.30
C PRO A 168 -1.58 -2.73 -11.28
N LEU A 169 -1.93 -3.31 -10.12
CA LEU A 169 -2.52 -2.61 -8.99
C LEU A 169 -1.47 -2.24 -7.94
N PHE A 170 -1.81 -1.29 -7.08
CA PHE A 170 -1.06 -0.95 -5.86
C PHE A 170 -2.02 -0.56 -4.74
N VAL A 171 -1.54 -0.48 -3.51
CA VAL A 171 -2.35 -0.05 -2.36
C VAL A 171 -2.54 1.46 -2.41
N GLY A 172 -3.77 1.90 -2.73
CA GLY A 172 -4.10 3.32 -2.82
C GLY A 172 -4.50 3.90 -1.47
N SER A 173 -5.36 3.21 -0.72
CA SER A 173 -5.87 3.68 0.57
C SER A 173 -6.53 2.56 1.38
N PHE A 174 -7.20 2.93 2.45
CA PHE A 174 -8.04 2.05 3.26
C PHE A 174 -9.33 2.78 3.62
N LYS A 175 -10.46 2.07 3.57
CA LYS A 175 -11.75 2.62 3.97
C LYS A 175 -12.65 1.51 4.50
N ASN A 176 -13.38 1.80 5.57
CA ASN A 176 -14.38 0.90 6.15
C ASN A 176 -13.82 -0.51 6.41
N ALA A 177 -12.65 -0.59 7.05
CA ALA A 177 -11.94 -1.82 7.35
C ALA A 177 -11.57 -2.66 6.12
N ASN A 178 -11.58 -2.08 4.92
CA ASN A 178 -11.22 -2.76 3.70
C ASN A 178 -10.16 -1.98 2.90
N MET A 179 -9.33 -2.73 2.20
CA MET A 179 -8.27 -2.18 1.36
C MET A 179 -8.87 -1.53 0.12
N ILE A 180 -8.35 -0.34 -0.23
CA ILE A 180 -8.58 0.27 -1.53
C ILE A 180 -7.35 0.01 -2.39
N VAL A 181 -7.55 -0.72 -3.49
CA VAL A 181 -6.54 -0.94 -4.52
C VAL A 181 -6.69 0.10 -5.62
N ALA A 182 -5.63 0.39 -6.34
CA ALA A 182 -5.66 1.35 -7.44
C ALA A 182 -4.81 0.91 -8.61
N ASP A 183 -5.27 1.18 -9.83
CA ASP A 183 -4.50 0.88 -11.04
C ASP A 183 -3.40 1.92 -11.28
N LYS A 184 -2.26 1.50 -11.81
CA LYS A 184 -1.11 2.42 -12.00
C LYS A 184 -1.32 3.46 -13.11
N LYS A 185 -2.19 3.20 -14.09
CA LYS A 185 -2.33 4.00 -15.32
C LYS A 185 -3.24 5.21 -15.13
N THR A 186 -4.45 4.97 -14.65
CA THR A 186 -5.51 5.96 -14.44
C THR A 186 -5.65 6.38 -13.00
N LYS A 187 -5.03 5.63 -12.07
CA LYS A 187 -5.10 5.87 -10.63
C LYS A 187 -6.55 5.90 -10.16
N THR A 188 -7.40 5.02 -10.69
CA THR A 188 -8.75 4.80 -10.20
C THR A 188 -8.68 3.93 -8.96
N PHE A 189 -9.44 4.28 -7.94
CA PHE A 189 -9.52 3.55 -6.67
C PHE A 189 -10.67 2.56 -6.73
N PHE A 190 -10.43 1.33 -6.28
CA PHE A 190 -11.38 0.24 -6.21
C PHE A 190 -11.42 -0.33 -4.79
N GLN A 191 -12.61 -0.57 -4.25
CA GLN A 191 -12.77 -1.23 -2.97
C GLN A 191 -12.58 -2.73 -3.16
N GLN A 192 -11.60 -3.32 -2.50
CA GLN A 192 -11.22 -4.72 -2.73
C GLN A 192 -12.38 -5.70 -2.43
N ALA A 193 -13.15 -5.47 -1.37
CA ALA A 193 -14.25 -6.37 -0.99
C ALA A 193 -15.45 -6.32 -1.95
N SER A 194 -15.83 -5.14 -2.45
CA SER A 194 -16.96 -5.03 -3.40
C SER A 194 -16.54 -5.19 -4.85
N CYS A 195 -15.23 -5.16 -5.14
CA CYS A 195 -14.66 -5.13 -6.49
C CYS A 195 -14.97 -3.84 -7.28
N GLU A 196 -15.72 -2.90 -6.72
CA GLU A 196 -16.21 -1.71 -7.42
C GLU A 196 -15.22 -0.55 -7.32
N SER A 197 -15.09 0.19 -8.42
CA SER A 197 -14.46 1.49 -8.44
C SER A 197 -15.21 2.46 -7.53
N VAL A 198 -14.47 3.22 -6.74
CA VAL A 198 -15.01 4.21 -5.80
C VAL A 198 -14.84 5.63 -6.35
N ILE A 199 -13.72 5.89 -7.02
CA ILE A 199 -13.39 7.21 -7.60
C ILE A 199 -12.25 7.08 -8.61
N GLY A 200 -12.31 7.85 -9.69
CA GLY A 200 -11.24 7.97 -10.68
C GLY A 200 -11.80 7.89 -12.10
N LYS A 201 -10.89 7.87 -13.09
CA LYS A 201 -11.26 7.98 -14.51
C LYS A 201 -12.08 6.80 -15.01
N LEU A 202 -11.88 5.61 -14.45
CA LEU A 202 -12.62 4.42 -14.85
C LEU A 202 -13.97 4.29 -14.14
N HIS A 203 -14.28 5.14 -13.15
CA HIS A 203 -15.55 5.00 -12.40
C HIS A 203 -16.77 5.39 -13.26
N PRO A 204 -17.85 4.57 -13.30
CA PRO A 204 -18.01 3.27 -12.65
C PRO A 204 -17.38 2.11 -13.43
N TYR A 205 -16.71 1.21 -12.71
CA TYR A 205 -16.09 -0.02 -13.19
C TYR A 205 -16.07 -1.07 -12.07
N THR A 206 -16.18 -2.35 -12.41
CA THR A 206 -16.08 -3.46 -11.45
C THR A 206 -14.97 -4.41 -11.88
N LEU A 207 -14.03 -4.69 -10.97
CA LEU A 207 -12.96 -5.65 -11.18
C LEU A 207 -13.53 -7.07 -11.30
N THR A 208 -13.01 -7.83 -12.26
CA THR A 208 -13.39 -9.23 -12.46
C THR A 208 -12.53 -10.11 -11.55
N MET A 209 -13.16 -10.85 -10.64
CA MET A 209 -12.46 -11.83 -9.81
C MET A 209 -12.04 -13.05 -10.62
N ILE A 210 -10.85 -13.57 -10.33
CA ILE A 210 -10.36 -14.84 -10.88
C ILE A 210 -10.52 -15.93 -9.80
N PRO A 211 -11.10 -17.09 -10.14
CA PRO A 211 -11.17 -18.22 -9.22
C PRO A 211 -9.78 -18.68 -8.76
N PHE A 212 -9.69 -19.09 -7.50
CA PHE A 212 -8.46 -19.65 -6.94
C PHE A 212 -8.79 -20.70 -5.89
N GLN A 213 -7.79 -21.49 -5.52
CA GLN A 213 -7.86 -22.46 -4.44
C GLN A 213 -6.80 -22.16 -3.40
N VAL A 214 -7.06 -22.50 -2.14
CA VAL A 214 -6.03 -22.53 -1.10
C VAL A 214 -5.72 -24.00 -0.83
N LEU A 215 -4.47 -24.38 -1.10
CA LEU A 215 -3.99 -25.75 -0.92
C LEU A 215 -2.71 -25.73 -0.08
N THR A 216 -2.49 -26.76 0.71
CA THR A 216 -1.21 -26.95 1.40
C THR A 216 -0.11 -27.26 0.39
N TRP A 217 1.14 -26.95 0.74
CA TRP A 217 2.29 -27.29 -0.09
C TRP A 217 2.34 -28.79 -0.42
N SER A 218 1.97 -29.64 0.55
CA SER A 218 1.85 -31.08 0.36
C SER A 218 0.86 -31.50 -0.73
N GLU A 219 -0.23 -30.74 -0.92
CA GLU A 219 -1.24 -30.96 -1.95
C GLU A 219 -0.80 -30.37 -3.29
N VAL A 220 -0.20 -29.17 -3.28
CA VAL A 220 0.34 -28.54 -4.50
C VAL A 220 1.39 -29.43 -5.17
N LYS A 221 2.25 -30.10 -4.39
CA LYS A 221 3.23 -31.07 -4.90
C LYS A 221 2.59 -32.26 -5.65
N LYS A 222 1.33 -32.57 -5.37
CA LYS A 222 0.59 -33.70 -5.97
C LYS A 222 -0.18 -33.31 -7.23
N LEU A 223 -0.31 -32.01 -7.51
CA LEU A 223 -0.96 -31.52 -8.74
C LEU A 223 -0.11 -31.88 -9.96
N ASN A 224 -0.79 -32.25 -11.06
CA ASN A 224 -0.15 -32.61 -12.32
C ASN A 224 -0.82 -31.87 -13.49
N PRO A 225 -0.10 -30.97 -14.20
CA PRO A 225 1.30 -30.58 -13.95
C PRO A 225 1.46 -29.83 -12.62
N CYS A 226 2.66 -29.90 -12.04
CA CYS A 226 2.98 -29.13 -10.84
C CYS A 226 2.94 -27.62 -11.16
N PRO A 227 2.19 -26.80 -10.39
CA PRO A 227 2.12 -25.36 -10.64
C PRO A 227 3.49 -24.68 -10.58
N LYS A 228 3.65 -23.58 -11.31
CA LYS A 228 4.79 -22.69 -11.12
C LYS A 228 4.67 -22.04 -9.73
N VAL A 229 5.70 -22.12 -8.90
CA VAL A 229 5.67 -21.53 -7.55
C VAL A 229 6.49 -20.26 -7.55
N VAL A 230 5.98 -19.19 -6.95
CA VAL A 230 6.73 -17.95 -6.80
C VAL A 230 8.06 -18.18 -6.06
N ARG A 231 9.14 -17.56 -6.52
CA ARG A 231 10.43 -17.62 -5.83
C ARG A 231 10.36 -16.77 -4.56
N VAL A 232 10.69 -17.40 -3.44
CA VAL A 232 10.63 -16.77 -2.11
C VAL A 232 11.99 -16.77 -1.43
N THR A 233 12.19 -15.82 -0.52
CA THR A 233 13.34 -15.71 0.37
C THR A 233 12.89 -15.68 1.82
N LYS A 234 13.83 -15.86 2.76
CA LYS A 234 13.55 -15.72 4.20
C LYS A 234 12.99 -14.34 4.58
N GLN A 235 13.25 -13.30 3.78
CA GLN A 235 12.75 -11.97 4.05
C GLN A 235 11.25 -11.84 3.78
N ASP A 236 10.74 -12.58 2.81
CA ASP A 236 9.32 -12.54 2.42
C ASP A 236 8.40 -13.17 3.47
N PHE A 237 8.96 -13.97 4.39
CA PHE A 237 8.24 -14.60 5.50
C PHE A 237 8.39 -13.85 6.83
N LYS A 238 9.05 -12.69 6.83
CA LYS A 238 9.07 -11.85 8.03
C LYS A 238 7.70 -11.21 8.24
N ALA A 239 7.33 -11.00 9.50
CA ALA A 239 6.13 -10.24 9.81
C ALA A 239 6.20 -8.86 9.14
N PHE A 240 5.12 -8.45 8.48
CA PHE A 240 5.03 -7.12 7.89
C PHE A 240 5.13 -6.06 9.00
N GLU A 241 5.92 -5.02 8.75
CA GLU A 241 6.10 -3.90 9.67
C GLU A 241 5.85 -2.58 8.94
N LEU A 242 5.00 -1.73 9.54
CA LEU A 242 4.94 -0.33 9.15
C LEU A 242 6.23 0.39 9.58
N PRO A 243 6.60 1.51 8.92
CA PRO A 243 7.77 2.30 9.30
C PRO A 243 7.80 2.74 10.77
N VAL A 244 6.65 2.78 11.45
CA VAL A 244 6.57 2.91 12.91
C VAL A 244 6.50 1.51 13.53
N LYS A 245 7.58 1.10 14.20
CA LYS A 245 7.71 -0.24 14.81
C LYS A 245 6.54 -0.56 15.74
N GLY A 246 5.99 -1.77 15.61
CA GLY A 246 4.89 -2.28 16.43
C GLY A 246 3.51 -1.66 16.17
N LEU A 247 3.41 -0.61 15.33
CA LEU A 247 2.13 0.01 14.98
C LEU A 247 1.22 -0.98 14.25
N TRP A 248 1.78 -1.73 13.29
CA TRP A 248 1.02 -2.71 12.52
C TRP A 248 0.38 -3.79 13.39
N LYS A 249 1.16 -4.36 14.33
CA LYS A 249 0.66 -5.36 15.27
C LYS A 249 -0.50 -4.80 16.10
N LYS A 250 -0.45 -3.53 16.52
CA LYS A 250 -1.55 -2.88 17.25
C LYS A 250 -2.79 -2.67 16.37
N VAL A 251 -2.62 -2.29 15.10
CA VAL A 251 -3.73 -2.09 14.15
C VAL A 251 -4.49 -3.40 13.93
N ILE A 252 -3.78 -4.51 13.72
CA ILE A 252 -4.40 -5.84 13.57
C ILE A 252 -4.96 -6.33 14.92
N ALA A 253 -4.20 -6.27 16.02
CA ALA A 253 -4.58 -6.92 17.28
C ALA A 253 -5.71 -6.22 18.04
N ASN A 254 -5.81 -4.89 17.97
CA ASN A 254 -6.82 -4.16 18.75
C ASN A 254 -8.20 -4.12 18.09
N GLY A 255 -8.37 -4.72 16.91
CA GLY A 255 -9.54 -4.41 16.07
C GLY A 255 -9.67 -2.89 15.85
N LEU A 256 -8.53 -2.15 15.86
CA LEU A 256 -8.44 -0.78 15.38
C LEU A 256 -8.49 -0.82 13.85
N THR A 257 -9.56 -1.43 13.35
CA THR A 257 -9.89 -1.51 11.95
C THR A 257 -10.21 -0.09 11.51
N PRO A 258 -9.44 0.50 10.58
CA PRO A 258 -9.72 1.84 10.10
C PRO A 258 -11.15 1.93 9.61
N GLY A 259 -12.02 2.60 10.36
CA GLY A 259 -13.43 2.65 10.06
C GLY A 259 -14.28 1.47 10.53
N LEU A 260 -13.97 0.81 11.65
CA LEU A 260 -14.96 0.11 12.49
C LEU A 260 -14.83 0.70 13.90
N SER A 261 -15.89 1.34 14.40
CA SER A 261 -15.93 1.78 15.80
C SER A 261 -15.85 0.55 16.70
N SER A 262 -14.98 0.60 17.71
CA SER A 262 -14.96 -0.39 18.79
C SER A 262 -16.26 -0.29 19.60
N LYS A 263 -17.36 -0.86 19.11
CA LYS A 263 -18.47 -1.21 19.99
C LYS A 263 -17.94 -2.30 20.90
N LYS A 264 -17.75 -1.95 22.18
CA LYS A 264 -17.52 -2.91 23.25
C LYS A 264 -18.65 -3.96 23.17
N PRO A 265 -18.35 -5.27 23.22
CA PRO A 265 -19.38 -6.22 23.59
C PRO A 265 -19.88 -5.83 24.99
N GLY A 266 -21.20 -5.67 25.09
CA GLY A 266 -21.88 -5.40 26.37
C GLY A 266 -21.83 -6.59 27.30
#